data_AF-A0A3R7PM47-F1
#
_entry.id   AF-A0A3R7PM47-F1
#
_cell.length_a   1.000
_cell.length_b   1.000
_cell.length_c   1.000
_cell.angle_alpha   90.00
_cell.angle_beta   90.00
_cell.angle_gamma   90.00
#
_symmetry.space_group_name_H-M   'P 1'
#
loop_
_entity.id
_entity.type
_entity.pdbx_description
1 polymer ?
#
loop_
_entity_poly.entity_id
_entity_poly.type
_entity_poly.pdbx_seq_one_letter_code
_entity_poly.pdbx_strand_id
1 'polypeptide(L)'
;MELELVIREYSETLINQLALRDELEYEKELKNSFISLLLQVQNKRRNFNVEKKKQKKVGPNGTDPKYLTTVIPYDVGHGPPENQTLQILIKILMAINEDSPTVPTLLTDYILKVLCPS
;
A
#
# COMPACT_ATOMS: atom_id res chain seq x y z
N MET A 1 -31.73 -21.55 -34.30
CA MET A 1 -30.62 -20.65 -34.69
C MET A 1 -30.69 -19.31 -33.95
N GLU A 2 -31.86 -18.67 -33.79
CA GLU A 2 -31.98 -17.43 -32.96
C GLU A 2 -31.66 -17.65 -31.47
N LEU A 3 -32.18 -18.73 -30.87
CA LEU A 3 -31.92 -19.04 -29.46
C LEU A 3 -30.43 -19.23 -29.16
N GLU A 4 -29.69 -19.85 -30.08
CA GLU A 4 -28.25 -20.04 -29.95
C GLU A 4 -27.47 -18.72 -30.07
N LEU A 5 -27.91 -17.79 -30.91
CA LEU A 5 -27.33 -16.45 -31.00
C LEU A 5 -27.55 -15.67 -29.70
N VAL A 6 -28.77 -15.68 -29.18
CA VAL A 6 -29.12 -15.04 -27.91
C VAL A 6 -28.33 -15.64 -26.74
N ILE A 7 -28.18 -16.97 -26.69
CA ILE A 7 -27.34 -17.64 -25.68
C ILE A 7 -25.88 -17.19 -25.78
N ARG A 8 -25.34 -17.06 -27.00
CA ARG A 8 -23.96 -16.59 -27.21
C ARG A 8 -23.76 -15.16 -26.74
N GLU A 9 -24.66 -14.24 -27.11
CA GLU A 9 -24.59 -12.83 -26.69
C GLU A 9 -24.66 -12.67 -25.17
N TYR A 10 -25.57 -13.41 -24.50
CA TYR A 10 -25.64 -13.38 -23.04
C TYR A 10 -24.41 -14.00 -22.38
N SER A 11 -23.86 -15.08 -22.95
CA SER A 11 -22.63 -15.70 -22.44
C SER A 11 -21.44 -14.75 -22.55
N GLU A 12 -21.29 -14.06 -23.68
CA GLU A 12 -20.24 -13.07 -23.88
C GLU A 12 -20.38 -11.89 -22.91
N THR A 13 -21.61 -11.37 -22.75
CA THR A 13 -21.91 -10.32 -21.79
C THR A 13 -21.55 -10.76 -20.37
N LEU A 14 -21.93 -11.97 -19.97
CA LEU A 14 -21.63 -12.52 -18.65
C LEU A 14 -20.12 -12.63 -18.41
N ILE A 15 -19.36 -13.14 -19.38
CA ILE A 15 -17.89 -13.24 -19.29
C ILE A 15 -17.26 -11.86 -19.08
N ASN A 16 -17.68 -10.86 -19.86
CA ASN A 16 -17.16 -9.50 -19.75
C ASN A 16 -17.50 -8.87 -18.39
N GLN A 17 -18.72 -9.08 -17.87
CA GLN A 17 -19.13 -8.60 -16.55
C GLN A 17 -18.35 -9.28 -15.42
N LEU A 18 -18.08 -10.58 -15.53
CA LEU A 18 -17.28 -11.31 -14.55
C LEU A 18 -15.83 -10.81 -14.53
N ALA A 19 -15.22 -10.62 -15.69
CA ALA A 19 -13.87 -10.07 -15.80
C ALA A 19 -13.76 -8.65 -15.20
N LEU A 20 -14.74 -7.78 -15.51
CA LEU A 20 -14.80 -6.43 -14.94
C LEU A 20 -14.97 -6.46 -13.42
N ARG A 21 -15.81 -7.36 -12.90
CA ARG A 21 -16.01 -7.52 -11.46
C ARG A 21 -14.71 -7.95 -10.79
N ASP A 22 -13.99 -8.91 -11.35
CA ASP A 22 -12.75 -9.42 -10.77
C ASP A 22 -11.65 -8.33 -10.75
N GLU A 23 -11.57 -7.49 -11.79
CA GLU A 23 -10.68 -6.32 -11.81
C GLU A 23 -11.04 -5.31 -10.70
N LEU A 24 -12.33 -4.99 -10.55
CA LEU A 24 -12.80 -4.06 -9.50
C LEU A 24 -12.58 -4.62 -8.09
N GLU A 25 -12.74 -5.93 -7.90
CA GLU A 25 -12.47 -6.61 -6.63
C GLU A 25 -10.98 -6.54 -6.29
N TYR A 26 -10.11 -6.80 -7.28
CA TYR A 26 -8.67 -6.65 -7.13
C TYR A 26 -8.27 -5.23 -6.71
N GLU A 27 -8.79 -4.19 -7.37
CA GLU A 27 -8.51 -2.81 -6.98
C GLU A 27 -8.95 -2.50 -5.54
N LYS A 28 -10.14 -2.98 -5.17
CA LYS A 28 -10.71 -2.77 -3.84
C LYS A 28 -9.86 -3.45 -2.77
N GLU A 29 -9.43 -4.68 -2.99
CA GLU A 29 -8.54 -5.39 -2.07
C GLU A 29 -7.19 -4.68 -1.93
N LEU A 30 -6.63 -4.19 -3.02
CA LEU A 30 -5.37 -3.44 -3.02
C LEU A 30 -5.50 -2.15 -2.18
N LYS A 31 -6.57 -1.38 -2.39
CA LYS A 31 -6.87 -0.17 -1.62
C LYS A 31 -7.10 -0.48 -0.14
N ASN A 32 -7.83 -1.54 0.19
CA ASN A 32 -8.07 -1.96 1.57
C ASN A 32 -6.79 -2.41 2.28
N SER A 33 -5.91 -3.13 1.57
CA SER A 33 -4.61 -3.55 2.08
C SER A 33 -3.74 -2.34 2.42
N PHE A 34 -3.64 -1.38 1.49
CA PHE A 34 -2.93 -0.13 1.70
C PHE A 34 -3.45 0.64 2.91
N ILE A 35 -4.76 0.88 2.99
CA ILE A 35 -5.38 1.63 4.10
C ILE A 35 -5.10 0.93 5.43
N SER A 36 -5.30 -0.38 5.51
CA SER A 36 -5.10 -1.16 6.74
C SER A 36 -3.67 -1.06 7.24
N LEU A 37 -2.71 -1.21 6.34
CA LEU A 37 -1.29 -1.17 6.67
C LEU A 37 -0.80 0.24 7.01
N LEU A 38 -1.30 1.26 6.30
CA LEU A 38 -1.03 2.66 6.63
C LEU A 38 -1.50 2.99 8.05
N LEU A 39 -2.72 2.59 8.40
CA LEU A 39 -3.27 2.79 9.75
C LEU A 39 -2.45 2.05 10.81
N GLN A 40 -1.99 0.82 10.52
CA GLN A 40 -1.12 0.08 11.44
C GLN A 40 0.20 0.83 11.71
N VAL A 41 0.89 1.28 10.66
CA VAL A 41 2.15 2.04 10.79
C VAL A 41 1.92 3.34 11.56
N GLN A 42 0.84 4.08 11.27
CA GLN A 42 0.49 5.31 11.97
C GLN A 42 0.19 5.07 13.45
N ASN A 43 -0.56 4.01 13.78
CA ASN A 43 -0.85 3.63 15.16
C ASN A 43 0.44 3.23 15.91
N LYS A 44 1.31 2.45 15.27
CA LYS A 44 2.61 2.05 15.84
C LYS A 44 3.49 3.28 16.13
N ARG A 45 3.55 4.25 15.20
CA ARG A 45 4.24 5.54 15.39
C ARG A 45 3.65 6.35 16.55
N ARG A 46 2.32 6.41 16.65
CA ARG A 46 1.63 7.12 17.75
C ARG A 46 1.97 6.50 19.10
N ASN A 47 1.89 5.19 19.22
CA ASN A 47 2.18 4.46 20.46
C ASN A 47 3.64 4.65 20.87
N PHE A 48 4.58 4.50 19.92
CA PHE A 48 6.00 4.72 20.16
C PHE A 48 6.31 6.14 20.68
N ASN A 49 5.68 7.17 20.09
CA ASN A 49 5.84 8.54 20.55
C ASN A 49 5.26 8.78 21.96
N VAL A 50 4.16 8.12 22.31
CA VAL A 50 3.57 8.20 23.66
C VAL A 50 4.45 7.48 24.69
N GLU A 51 4.97 6.30 24.35
CA GLU A 51 5.89 5.54 25.21
C GLU A 51 7.21 6.26 25.42
N LYS A 52 7.83 6.82 24.38
CA LYS A 52 9.05 7.64 24.50
C LYS A 52 8.86 8.85 25.42
N LYS A 53 7.69 9.48 25.40
CA LYS A 53 7.36 10.59 26.32
C LYS A 53 7.24 10.11 27.78
N LYS A 54 6.77 8.88 28.02
CA LYS A 54 6.70 8.27 29.36
C LYS A 54 8.04 7.71 29.85
N GLN A 55 8.85 7.15 28.94
CA GLN A 55 10.16 6.54 29.22
C GLN A 55 11.30 7.55 29.45
N LYS A 56 11.09 8.87 29.32
CA LYS A 56 12.04 9.88 29.85
C LYS A 56 12.34 9.74 31.36
N LYS A 57 11.71 8.78 32.06
CA LYS A 57 11.96 8.43 33.47
C LYS A 57 12.70 7.09 33.69
N VAL A 58 12.91 6.25 32.67
CA VAL A 58 13.55 4.91 32.82
C VAL A 58 14.46 4.65 31.62
N GLY A 59 15.73 4.31 31.88
CA GLY A 59 16.83 4.28 30.91
C GLY A 59 16.65 3.40 29.65
N PRO A 60 17.56 3.51 28.66
CA PRO A 60 17.37 3.04 27.29
C PRO A 60 17.65 1.55 27.15
N ASN A 61 16.67 0.69 27.44
CA ASN A 61 16.81 -0.77 27.31
C ASN A 61 15.93 -1.39 26.21
N GLY A 62 15.43 -0.61 25.25
CA GLY A 62 14.71 -1.11 24.08
C GLY A 62 15.48 -0.82 22.79
N THR A 63 15.61 -1.80 21.91
CA THR A 63 16.03 -1.57 20.51
C THR A 63 14.97 -0.71 19.83
N ASP A 64 15.26 0.58 19.70
CA ASP A 64 14.38 1.51 19.01
C ASP A 64 14.20 1.07 17.55
N PRO A 65 12.95 0.97 17.05
CA PRO A 65 12.70 0.67 15.64
C PRO A 65 13.33 1.74 14.76
N LYS A 66 14.23 1.31 13.88
CA LYS A 66 15.10 2.19 13.09
C LYS A 66 14.35 2.88 11.95
N TYR A 67 13.36 2.21 11.38
CA TYR A 67 12.68 2.66 10.15
C TYR A 67 11.26 3.18 10.40
N LEU A 68 10.71 2.99 11.60
CA LEU A 68 9.32 3.37 11.92
C LEU A 68 9.00 4.86 11.68
N THR A 69 9.99 5.74 11.83
CA THR A 69 9.83 7.19 11.63
C THR A 69 10.09 7.65 10.20
N THR A 70 10.44 6.73 9.30
CA THR A 70 10.71 7.02 7.89
C THR A 70 9.47 7.63 7.22
N VAL A 71 9.71 8.60 6.35
CA VAL A 71 8.67 9.30 5.59
C VAL A 71 8.72 8.84 4.14
N ILE A 72 7.56 8.54 3.58
CA ILE A 72 7.40 8.23 2.16
C ILE A 72 7.00 9.53 1.45
N PRO A 73 7.79 10.03 0.48
CA PRO A 73 7.40 11.20 -0.30
C PRO A 73 6.14 10.90 -1.13
N TYR A 74 5.25 11.88 -1.23
CA TYR A 74 4.02 11.79 -2.01
C TYR A 74 3.77 13.12 -2.70
N ASP A 75 3.51 13.09 -4.01
CA ASP A 75 3.12 14.27 -4.76
C ASP A 75 1.59 14.28 -4.96
N VAL A 76 0.95 15.28 -4.38
CA VAL A 76 -0.50 15.48 -4.47
C VAL A 76 -0.90 15.93 -5.88
N GLY A 77 0.01 16.55 -6.64
CA GLY A 77 -0.24 17.04 -8.00
C GLY A 77 -0.47 15.93 -9.03
N HIS A 78 0.06 14.73 -8.78
CA HIS A 78 -0.11 13.55 -9.63
C HIS A 78 -1.44 12.81 -9.40
N GLY A 79 -2.31 13.32 -8.54
CA GLY A 79 -3.58 12.67 -8.22
C GLY A 79 -3.43 11.40 -7.38
N PRO A 80 -4.49 10.60 -7.24
CA PRO A 80 -4.43 9.35 -6.49
C PRO A 80 -3.45 8.36 -7.16
N PRO A 81 -2.68 7.59 -6.38
CA PRO A 81 -1.71 6.65 -6.94
C PRO A 81 -2.41 5.54 -7.74
N GLU A 82 -1.87 5.25 -8.92
CA GLU A 82 -2.27 4.10 -9.73
C GLU A 82 -2.00 2.76 -9.01
N ASN A 83 -2.66 1.68 -9.45
CA ASN A 83 -2.53 0.36 -8.81
C ASN A 83 -1.08 -0.12 -8.71
N GLN A 84 -0.24 0.15 -9.72
CA GLN A 84 1.18 -0.19 -9.68
C GLN A 84 1.93 0.56 -8.57
N THR A 85 1.71 1.87 -8.49
CA THR A 85 2.28 2.71 -7.44
C THR A 85 1.78 2.30 -6.06
N LEU A 86 0.49 1.97 -5.93
CA LEU A 86 -0.12 1.53 -4.69
C LEU A 86 0.50 0.23 -4.18
N GLN A 87 0.81 -0.73 -5.06
CA GLN A 87 1.56 -1.95 -4.69
C GLN A 87 2.95 -1.64 -4.14
N ILE A 88 3.67 -0.69 -4.74
CA ILE A 88 5.00 -0.27 -4.27
C ILE A 88 4.88 0.35 -2.87
N LEU A 89 3.89 1.24 -2.68
CA LEU A 89 3.63 1.86 -1.39
C LEU A 89 3.27 0.82 -0.31
N ILE A 90 2.48 -0.20 -0.64
CA ILE A 90 2.19 -1.33 0.26
C ILE A 90 3.49 -2.02 0.68
N LYS A 91 4.37 -2.36 -0.28
CA LYS A 91 5.67 -3.01 0.03
C LYS A 91 6.54 -2.17 0.96
N ILE A 92 6.61 -0.86 0.73
CA ILE A 92 7.35 0.06 1.60
C ILE A 92 6.73 0.08 3.00
N LEU A 93 5.41 0.21 3.11
CA LEU A 93 4.72 0.22 4.39
C LEU A 93 4.89 -1.11 5.15
N MET A 94 4.93 -2.25 4.46
CA MET A 94 5.18 -3.56 5.08
C MET A 94 6.58 -3.60 5.65
N ALA A 95 7.57 -3.20 4.85
CA ALA A 95 8.96 -3.13 5.28
C ALA A 95 9.16 -2.19 6.47
N ILE A 96 8.47 -1.04 6.51
CA ILE A 96 8.49 -0.13 7.66
C ILE A 96 7.85 -0.78 8.89
N ASN A 97 6.71 -1.45 8.72
CA ASN A 97 6.01 -2.10 9.82
C ASN A 97 6.85 -3.22 10.46
N GLU A 98 7.63 -3.93 9.65
CA GLU A 98 8.53 -5.02 10.05
C GLU A 98 9.93 -4.55 10.48
N ASP A 99 10.20 -3.24 10.47
CA ASP A 99 11.54 -2.66 10.70
C ASP A 99 12.63 -3.26 9.80
N SER A 100 12.26 -3.57 8.55
CA SER A 100 13.11 -4.26 7.59
C SER A 100 14.23 -3.36 7.04
N PRO A 101 15.46 -3.89 6.85
CA PRO A 101 16.57 -3.16 6.24
C PRO A 101 16.37 -2.86 4.75
N THR A 102 15.30 -3.36 4.12
CA THR A 102 15.00 -3.09 2.70
C THR A 102 14.35 -1.73 2.47
N VAL A 103 13.91 -1.03 3.53
CA VAL A 103 13.23 0.28 3.44
C VAL A 103 14.00 1.30 2.60
N PRO A 104 15.32 1.52 2.79
CA PRO A 104 16.08 2.49 2.00
C PRO A 104 16.10 2.16 0.51
N THR A 105 16.27 0.88 0.15
CA THR A 105 16.29 0.42 -1.23
C THR A 105 14.93 0.62 -1.89
N LEU A 106 13.84 0.21 -1.23
CA LEU A 106 12.48 0.36 -1.76
C LEU A 106 12.10 1.84 -1.96
N LEU A 107 12.51 2.72 -1.04
CA LEU A 107 12.29 4.16 -1.16
C LEU A 107 13.10 4.77 -2.30
N THR A 108 14.36 4.37 -2.44
CA THR A 108 15.23 4.85 -3.52
C THR A 108 14.63 4.47 -4.88
N ASP A 109 14.24 3.21 -5.04
CA ASP A 109 13.58 2.73 -6.25
C ASP A 109 12.29 3.48 -6.56
N TYR A 110 11.44 3.70 -5.55
CA TYR A 110 10.19 4.44 -5.71
C TYR A 110 10.44 5.89 -6.15
N ILE A 111 11.39 6.58 -5.52
CA ILE A 111 11.73 7.96 -5.88
C ILE A 111 12.24 8.02 -7.32
N LEU A 112 13.20 7.17 -7.69
CA LEU A 112 13.84 7.22 -9.00
C LEU A 112 12.93 6.74 -10.14
N LYS A 113 12.01 5.81 -9.88
CA LYS A 113 11.18 5.20 -10.93
C LYS A 113 9.79 5.83 -11.04
N VAL A 114 9.25 6.38 -9.95
CA VAL A 114 7.87 6.91 -9.92
C VAL A 114 7.87 8.44 -9.81
N LEU A 115 8.62 9.01 -8.87
CA LEU A 115 8.57 10.46 -8.61
C LEU A 115 9.50 11.26 -9.53
N CYS A 116 10.62 10.68 -9.93
CA CYS A 116 11.63 11.33 -10.76
C CYS A 116 12.07 10.41 -11.91
N PRO A 117 11.14 9.96 -12.78
CA PRO A 117 11.50 9.10 -13.91
C PRO A 117 12.54 9.81 -14.79
N SER A 118 13.62 9.09 -15.10
CA SER A 118 14.71 9.56 -15.98
C SER A 118 14.39 9.32 -17.46
#